data_AF-A0AAT9QGU7-F1
#
_entry.id   AF-A0AAT9QGU7-F1
#
_cell.length_a   1.000
_cell.length_b   1.000
_cell.length_c   1.000
_cell.angle_alpha   90.00
_cell.angle_beta   90.00
_cell.angle_gamma   90.00
#
_symmetry.space_group_name_H-M   'P 1'
#
loop_
_entity.id
_entity.type
_entity.pdbx_description
1 polymer ?
#
loop_
_entity_poly.entity_id
_entity_poly.type
_entity_poly.pdbx_seq_one_letter_code
_entity_poly.pdbx_strand_id
1 'polypeptide(L)'
;MSAAVIHEPPLIGLLPSSGEPNPLDAVFRHAETDPRGALQEFIVLNASPTALNSVDPATRGRIFGNAEQLFGKEVMGFLGYQPDAEAILRSAVQLTLLRSVEGLPFAPMTNGWLAAHLGLEEHLISGHHAPYFDTAETFAAELRPFLRALVES
;
A
#
# COMPACT_ATOMS: atom_id res chain seq x y z
N MET A 1 13.97 -22.22 -1.38
CA MET A 1 12.95 -21.70 -0.44
C MET A 1 12.46 -20.38 -0.99
N SER A 2 11.19 -20.05 -0.83
CA SER A 2 10.61 -18.79 -1.34
C SER A 2 10.27 -17.90 -0.15
N ALA A 3 10.42 -16.59 -0.33
CA ALA A 3 10.13 -15.62 0.70
C ALA A 3 9.53 -14.35 0.10
N ALA A 4 8.75 -13.62 0.90
CA ALA A 4 8.10 -12.38 0.49
C ALA A 4 8.08 -11.36 1.62
N VAL A 5 8.25 -10.10 1.23
CA VAL A 5 7.98 -8.93 2.08
C VAL A 5 6.64 -8.36 1.65
N ILE A 6 5.73 -8.21 2.61
CA ILE A 6 4.42 -7.62 2.44
C ILE A 6 4.49 -6.20 2.99
N HIS A 7 4.44 -5.19 2.12
CA HIS A 7 4.49 -3.77 2.50
C HIS A 7 3.12 -3.13 2.30
N GLU A 8 2.44 -2.82 3.40
CA GLU A 8 1.15 -2.09 3.44
C GLU A 8 0.12 -2.50 2.38
N PRO A 9 -0.31 -3.77 2.32
CA PRO A 9 -1.23 -4.19 1.28
C PRO A 9 -2.60 -3.51 1.50
N PRO A 10 -3.28 -3.00 0.45
CA PRO A 10 -4.51 -2.22 0.57
C PRO A 10 -5.75 -3.11 0.83
N LEU A 11 -5.71 -3.90 1.89
CA LEU A 11 -6.70 -4.93 2.23
C LEU A 11 -7.85 -4.39 3.10
N ILE A 12 -8.40 -3.25 2.72
CA ILE A 12 -9.49 -2.60 3.48
C ILE A 12 -10.69 -3.55 3.62
N GLY A 13 -10.95 -4.40 2.63
CA GLY A 13 -12.02 -5.40 2.68
C GLY A 13 -11.89 -6.45 3.79
N LEU A 14 -10.75 -6.57 4.47
CA LEU A 14 -10.58 -7.44 5.65
C LEU A 14 -11.04 -6.78 6.95
N LEU A 15 -11.17 -5.46 6.97
CA LEU A 15 -11.59 -4.75 8.16
C LEU A 15 -13.11 -4.90 8.34
N PRO A 16 -13.58 -5.06 9.59
CA PRO A 16 -15.00 -4.94 9.88
C PRO A 16 -15.52 -3.59 9.37
N SER A 17 -16.79 -3.55 8.95
CA SER A 17 -17.44 -2.26 8.72
C SER A 17 -17.44 -1.48 10.04
N SER A 18 -16.55 -0.51 10.18
CA SER A 18 -16.35 0.25 11.41
C SER A 18 -17.46 1.28 11.64
N GLY A 19 -18.34 1.51 10.65
CA GLY A 19 -19.27 2.64 10.63
C GLY A 19 -18.58 3.99 10.49
N GLU A 20 -17.24 4.03 10.53
CA GLU A 20 -16.45 5.23 10.27
C GLU A 20 -16.37 5.50 8.77
N PRO A 21 -16.33 6.77 8.35
CA PRO A 21 -16.17 7.12 6.94
C PRO A 21 -14.85 6.54 6.40
N ASN A 22 -14.87 5.98 5.19
CA ASN A 22 -13.64 5.54 4.57
C ASN A 22 -12.79 6.79 4.24
N PRO A 23 -11.52 6.85 4.67
CA PRO A 23 -10.68 8.03 4.48
C PRO A 23 -10.48 8.39 2.99
N LEU A 24 -10.77 7.47 2.07
CA LEU A 24 -10.70 7.68 0.62
C LEU A 24 -12.02 8.14 -0.02
N ASP A 25 -13.12 8.23 0.73
CA ASP A 25 -14.45 8.56 0.18
C ASP A 25 -14.49 9.93 -0.51
N ALA A 26 -13.75 10.91 0.01
CA ALA A 26 -13.65 12.23 -0.62
C ALA A 26 -12.98 12.14 -2.00
N VAL A 27 -11.90 11.35 -2.11
CA VAL A 27 -11.18 11.12 -3.36
C VAL A 27 -12.08 10.39 -4.37
N PHE A 28 -12.82 9.37 -3.93
CA PHE A 28 -13.70 8.62 -4.83
C PHE A 28 -14.86 9.46 -5.36
N ARG A 29 -15.46 10.31 -4.52
CA ARG A 29 -16.48 11.26 -4.99
C ARG A 29 -15.91 12.28 -5.98
N HIS A 30 -14.70 12.78 -5.72
CA HIS A 30 -14.04 13.70 -6.65
C HIS A 30 -13.75 13.02 -7.99
N ALA A 31 -13.38 11.74 -7.98
CA ALA A 31 -13.11 10.98 -9.20
C ALA A 31 -14.33 10.83 -10.11
N GLU A 32 -15.56 10.98 -9.61
CA GLU A 32 -16.78 10.96 -10.44
C GLU A 32 -16.83 12.14 -11.42
N THR A 33 -16.20 13.27 -11.07
CA THR A 33 -16.22 14.50 -11.88
C THR A 33 -14.86 14.86 -12.47
N ASP A 34 -13.77 14.58 -11.75
CA ASP A 34 -12.39 14.80 -12.20
C ASP A 34 -11.48 13.65 -11.73
N PRO A 35 -11.43 12.53 -12.47
CA PRO A 35 -10.55 11.42 -12.16
C PRO A 35 -9.08 11.84 -12.02
N ARG A 36 -8.61 12.79 -12.85
CA ARG A 36 -7.20 13.19 -12.86
C ARG A 36 -6.85 13.98 -11.61
N GLY A 37 -7.69 14.95 -11.24
CA GLY A 37 -7.57 15.69 -9.98
C GLY A 37 -7.65 14.78 -8.77
N ALA A 38 -8.60 13.84 -8.77
CA ALA A 38 -8.72 12.84 -7.71
C ALA A 38 -7.48 11.94 -7.60
N LEU A 39 -6.85 11.54 -8.72
CA LEU A 39 -5.63 10.73 -8.67
C LEU A 39 -4.45 11.52 -8.10
N GLN A 40 -4.37 12.82 -8.35
CA GLN A 40 -3.38 13.67 -7.72
C GLN A 40 -3.56 13.71 -6.19
N GLU A 41 -4.79 13.93 -5.73
CA GLU A 41 -5.12 13.91 -4.30
C GLU A 41 -4.83 12.54 -3.67
N PHE A 42 -5.19 11.47 -4.37
CA PHE A 42 -4.90 10.10 -3.96
C PHE A 42 -3.39 9.89 -3.76
N ILE A 43 -2.57 10.26 -4.75
CA ILE A 43 -1.10 10.11 -4.63
C ILE A 43 -0.56 10.94 -3.47
N VAL A 44 -1.01 12.18 -3.29
CA VAL A 44 -0.55 13.03 -2.19
C VAL A 44 -0.94 12.44 -0.83
N LEU A 45 -2.14 11.88 -0.71
CA LEU A 45 -2.62 11.23 0.51
C LEU A 45 -1.86 9.93 0.82
N ASN A 46 -1.50 9.16 -0.20
CA ASN A 46 -0.81 7.88 -0.03
C ASN A 46 0.70 8.08 0.18
N ALA A 47 1.29 9.01 -0.56
CA ALA A 47 2.73 9.26 -0.56
C ALA A 47 3.02 10.64 0.06
N SER A 48 3.45 11.59 -0.77
CA SER A 48 3.65 12.98 -0.37
C SER A 48 3.56 13.89 -1.60
N PRO A 49 3.40 15.21 -1.39
CA PRO A 49 3.58 16.19 -2.47
C PRO A 49 4.97 16.11 -3.11
N THR A 50 6.00 15.81 -2.30
CA THR A 50 7.39 15.66 -2.77
C THR A 50 7.50 14.44 -3.69
N ALA A 51 6.97 13.29 -3.28
CA ALA A 51 6.94 12.07 -4.07
C ALA A 51 6.30 12.29 -5.45
N LEU A 52 5.16 12.99 -5.51
CA LEU A 52 4.52 13.30 -6.78
C LEU A 52 5.39 14.19 -7.68
N ASN A 53 6.11 15.14 -7.09
CA ASN A 53 6.98 16.07 -7.81
C ASN A 53 8.31 15.44 -8.24
N SER A 54 8.73 14.36 -7.58
CA SER A 54 9.92 13.57 -7.94
C SER A 54 9.70 12.68 -9.17
N VAL A 55 8.46 12.42 -9.57
CA VAL A 55 8.15 11.65 -10.79
C VAL A 55 8.43 12.50 -12.03
N ASP A 56 9.19 11.95 -12.98
CA ASP A 56 9.47 12.65 -14.23
C ASP A 56 8.18 13.00 -15.00
N PRO A 57 8.17 14.10 -15.79
CA PRO A 57 6.94 14.58 -16.42
C PRO A 57 6.26 13.57 -17.34
N ALA A 58 7.01 12.70 -18.03
CA ALA A 58 6.44 11.73 -18.95
C ALA A 58 5.75 10.60 -18.18
N THR A 59 6.39 10.07 -17.14
CA THR A 59 5.79 9.07 -16.25
C THR A 59 4.58 9.63 -15.52
N ARG A 60 4.66 10.87 -15.01
CA ARG A 60 3.53 11.55 -14.36
C ARG A 60 2.35 11.73 -15.32
N GLY A 61 2.62 12.08 -16.58
CA GLY A 61 1.62 12.15 -17.64
C GLY A 61 0.89 10.81 -17.86
N ARG A 62 1.63 9.70 -17.84
CA ARG A 62 1.07 8.33 -17.94
C ARG A 62 0.24 7.95 -16.72
N ILE A 63 0.74 8.21 -15.51
CA ILE A 63 0.01 7.95 -14.25
C ILE A 63 -1.35 8.63 -14.30
N PHE A 64 -1.38 9.95 -14.56
CA PHE A 64 -2.64 10.68 -14.65
C PHE A 64 -3.49 10.29 -15.85
N GLY A 65 -2.88 9.83 -16.95
CA GLY A 65 -3.58 9.26 -18.10
C GLY A 65 -4.40 8.01 -17.76
N ASN A 66 -4.04 7.30 -16.69
CA ASN A 66 -4.73 6.08 -16.24
C ASN A 66 -5.84 6.34 -15.21
N ALA A 67 -6.12 7.59 -14.84
CA ALA A 67 -7.04 7.89 -13.74
C ALA A 67 -8.45 7.33 -13.94
N GLU A 68 -9.03 7.46 -15.14
CA GLU A 68 -10.34 6.90 -15.47
C GLU A 68 -10.36 5.37 -15.37
N GLN A 69 -9.28 4.72 -15.79
CA GLN A 69 -9.15 3.27 -15.71
C GLN A 69 -9.02 2.81 -14.25
N LEU A 70 -8.19 3.50 -13.46
CA LEU A 70 -8.00 3.20 -12.05
C LEU A 70 -9.33 3.33 -11.27
N PHE A 71 -9.96 4.50 -11.31
CA PHE A 71 -11.18 4.74 -10.53
C PHE A 71 -12.41 4.04 -11.12
N GLY A 72 -12.50 3.93 -12.44
CA GLY A 72 -13.66 3.35 -13.11
C GLY A 72 -13.68 1.82 -13.13
N LYS A 73 -12.53 1.14 -13.00
CA LYS A 73 -12.45 -0.32 -13.16
C LYS A 73 -11.62 -1.06 -12.13
N GLU A 74 -10.56 -0.47 -11.60
CA GLU A 74 -9.56 -1.22 -10.83
C GLU A 74 -9.71 -1.05 -9.32
N VAL A 75 -9.96 0.18 -8.87
CA VAL A 75 -9.92 0.53 -7.44
C VAL A 75 -10.90 -0.29 -6.61
N MET A 76 -12.11 -0.53 -7.11
CA MET A 76 -13.11 -1.34 -6.39
C MET A 76 -12.68 -2.82 -6.31
N GLY A 77 -11.95 -3.31 -7.31
CA GLY A 77 -11.35 -4.64 -7.28
C GLY A 77 -10.25 -4.75 -6.22
N PHE A 78 -9.39 -3.73 -6.11
CA PHE A 78 -8.36 -3.68 -5.06
C PHE A 78 -8.97 -3.61 -3.65
N LEU A 79 -9.95 -2.73 -3.45
CA LEU A 79 -10.59 -2.55 -2.14
C LEU A 79 -11.41 -3.75 -1.69
N GLY A 80 -12.01 -4.47 -2.64
CA GLY A 80 -12.79 -5.68 -2.39
C GLY A 80 -11.96 -6.96 -2.29
N TYR A 81 -10.65 -6.90 -2.55
CA TYR A 81 -9.80 -8.10 -2.52
C TYR A 81 -9.64 -8.61 -1.08
N GLN A 82 -9.94 -9.89 -0.90
CA GLN A 82 -9.76 -10.62 0.36
C GLN A 82 -8.84 -11.83 0.10
N PRO A 83 -7.62 -11.85 0.65
CA PRO A 83 -6.78 -13.03 0.55
C PRO A 83 -7.35 -14.21 1.35
N ASP A 84 -7.09 -15.43 0.86
CA ASP A 84 -7.31 -16.65 1.63
C ASP A 84 -6.18 -16.82 2.66
N ALA A 85 -6.48 -16.50 3.92
CA ALA A 85 -5.51 -16.60 5.02
C ALA A 85 -5.01 -18.04 5.24
N GLU A 86 -5.85 -19.06 5.04
CA GLU A 86 -5.42 -20.44 5.19
C GLU A 86 -4.48 -20.86 4.07
N ALA A 87 -4.75 -20.42 2.83
CA ALA A 87 -3.84 -20.66 1.71
C ALA A 87 -2.47 -20.00 1.95
N ILE A 88 -2.47 -18.80 2.53
CA ILE A 88 -1.23 -18.10 2.92
C ILE A 88 -0.49 -18.89 4.01
N LEU A 89 -1.18 -19.33 5.08
CA LEU A 89 -0.59 -20.13 6.16
C LEU A 89 -0.04 -21.48 5.67
N ARG A 90 -0.69 -22.10 4.68
CA ARG A 90 -0.21 -23.33 4.03
C ARG A 90 0.91 -23.08 3.03
N SER A 91 1.14 -21.82 2.63
CA SER A 91 2.23 -21.51 1.71
C SER A 91 3.56 -21.77 2.41
N ALA A 92 4.48 -22.48 1.76
CA ALA A 92 5.84 -22.65 2.26
C ALA A 92 6.70 -21.37 2.11
N VAL A 93 6.04 -20.21 1.96
CA VAL A 93 6.68 -18.91 1.75
C VAL A 93 6.93 -18.27 3.10
N GLN A 94 8.17 -17.89 3.37
CA GLN A 94 8.47 -17.09 4.55
C GLN A 94 7.99 -15.65 4.33
N LEU A 95 7.21 -15.12 5.28
CA LEU A 95 6.58 -13.81 5.17
C LEU A 95 7.17 -12.84 6.19
N THR A 96 7.44 -11.62 5.74
CA THR A 96 7.76 -10.47 6.60
C THR A 96 6.75 -9.37 6.35
N LEU A 97 6.15 -8.84 7.41
CA LEU A 97 5.18 -7.76 7.31
C LEU A 97 5.85 -6.42 7.64
N LEU A 98 5.78 -5.48 6.70
CA LEU A 98 6.30 -4.13 6.84
C LEU A 98 5.20 -3.09 6.74
N ARG A 99 5.35 -2.04 7.54
CA ARG A 99 4.54 -0.82 7.47
C ARG A 99 5.41 0.41 7.57
N SER A 100 5.05 1.44 6.83
CA SER A 100 5.63 2.76 6.96
C SER A 100 5.04 3.49 8.15
N VAL A 101 5.85 4.28 8.86
CA VAL A 101 5.39 5.04 10.04
C VAL A 101 4.30 6.05 9.65
N GLU A 102 4.44 6.70 8.50
CA GLU A 102 3.51 7.68 7.94
C GLU A 102 2.67 7.08 6.80
N GLY A 103 2.46 5.76 6.84
CA GLY A 103 1.71 5.01 5.84
C GLY A 103 0.23 5.36 5.77
N LEU A 104 -0.53 4.54 5.04
CA LEU A 104 -1.95 4.79 4.82
C LEU A 104 -2.75 4.80 6.14
N PRO A 105 -3.82 5.61 6.25
CA PRO A 105 -4.61 5.70 7.48
C PRO A 105 -5.17 4.34 7.96
N PHE A 106 -5.44 3.42 7.03
CA PHE A 106 -5.92 2.07 7.34
C PHE A 106 -4.81 1.03 7.49
N ALA A 107 -3.56 1.35 7.15
CA ALA A 107 -2.45 0.41 7.18
C ALA A 107 -2.22 -0.22 8.57
N PRO A 108 -2.31 0.51 9.70
CA PRO A 108 -2.18 -0.11 11.02
C PRO A 108 -3.25 -1.18 11.28
N MET A 109 -4.48 -0.96 10.81
CA MET A 109 -5.57 -1.92 11.00
C MET A 109 -5.40 -3.14 10.10
N THR A 110 -5.08 -2.95 8.81
CA THR A 110 -4.90 -4.06 7.86
C THR A 110 -3.68 -4.91 8.22
N ASN A 111 -2.57 -4.28 8.58
CA ASN A 111 -1.38 -5.01 9.01
C ASN A 111 -1.59 -5.68 10.36
N GLY A 112 -2.25 -5.02 11.32
CA GLY A 112 -2.61 -5.64 12.60
C GLY A 112 -3.47 -6.90 12.41
N TRP A 113 -4.43 -6.85 11.49
CA TRP A 113 -5.21 -8.01 11.10
C TRP A 113 -4.31 -9.13 10.53
N LEU A 114 -3.42 -8.82 9.59
CA LEU A 114 -2.52 -9.81 8.98
C LEU A 114 -1.57 -10.43 10.01
N ALA A 115 -0.96 -9.61 10.87
CA ALA A 115 -0.09 -10.06 11.94
C ALA A 115 -0.79 -11.08 12.85
N ALA A 116 -2.02 -10.77 13.27
CA ALA A 116 -2.81 -11.65 14.13
C ALA A 116 -3.22 -12.96 13.43
N HIS A 117 -3.66 -12.89 12.17
CA HIS A 117 -4.17 -14.07 11.45
C HIS A 117 -3.06 -14.98 10.92
N LEU A 118 -1.88 -14.41 10.63
CA LEU A 118 -0.73 -15.15 10.10
C LEU A 118 0.31 -15.50 11.18
N GLY A 119 0.14 -15.01 12.41
CA GLY A 119 1.11 -15.18 13.49
C GLY A 119 2.46 -14.50 13.21
N LEU A 120 2.43 -13.34 12.56
CA LEU A 120 3.61 -12.58 12.14
C LEU A 120 3.85 -11.37 13.06
N GLU A 121 5.11 -10.96 13.15
CA GLU A 121 5.49 -9.67 13.71
C GLU A 121 5.42 -8.59 12.62
N GLU A 122 4.91 -7.40 12.97
CA GLU A 122 4.99 -6.21 12.12
C GLU A 122 6.30 -5.47 12.40
N HIS A 123 7.01 -5.09 11.34
CA HIS A 123 8.12 -4.15 11.45
C HIS A 123 7.81 -2.81 10.80
N LEU A 124 8.40 -1.76 11.36
CA LEU A 124 8.23 -0.39 10.89
C LEU A 124 9.43 0.08 10.07
N ILE A 125 9.14 0.85 9.04
CA ILE A 125 10.11 1.59 8.24
C ILE A 125 9.70 3.06 8.16
N SER A 126 10.64 3.94 7.85
CA SER A 126 10.44 5.38 7.77
C SER A 126 9.65 5.78 6.52
N GLY A 127 9.00 6.95 6.59
CA GLY A 127 8.32 7.58 5.46
C GLY A 127 6.85 7.16 5.31
N HIS A 128 6.30 7.42 4.12
CA HIS A 128 4.90 7.19 3.75
C HIS A 128 4.69 5.87 2.99
N HIS A 129 3.53 5.65 2.36
CA HIS A 129 3.22 4.40 1.65
C HIS A 129 4.18 4.08 0.50
N ALA A 130 4.58 5.11 -0.27
CA ALA A 130 5.44 4.94 -1.44
C ALA A 130 6.80 5.68 -1.33
N PRO A 131 7.61 5.42 -0.29
CA PRO A 131 8.80 6.23 0.05
C PRO A 131 9.91 6.09 -0.99
N TYR A 132 9.84 5.09 -1.87
CA TYR A 132 10.75 4.91 -3.00
C TYR A 132 10.67 6.03 -4.06
N PHE A 133 9.69 6.94 -4.00
CA PHE A 133 9.61 8.09 -4.90
C PHE A 133 10.49 9.28 -4.47
N ASP A 134 10.73 9.48 -3.18
CA ASP A 134 11.40 10.69 -2.66
C ASP A 134 12.46 10.43 -1.58
N THR A 135 12.45 9.25 -0.95
CA THR A 135 13.39 8.83 0.09
C THR A 135 13.96 7.43 -0.19
N ALA A 136 14.21 7.15 -1.47
CA ALA A 136 14.57 5.84 -1.99
C ALA A 136 15.80 5.20 -1.31
N GLU A 137 16.83 5.98 -1.00
CA GLU A 137 18.03 5.49 -0.33
C GLU A 137 17.74 5.03 1.11
N THR A 138 16.93 5.80 1.85
CA THR A 138 16.50 5.44 3.20
C THR A 138 15.63 4.20 3.17
N PHE A 139 14.62 4.17 2.30
CA PHE A 139 13.75 3.00 2.11
C PHE A 139 14.57 1.75 1.76
N ALA A 140 15.52 1.84 0.83
CA ALA A 140 16.37 0.72 0.45
C ALA A 140 17.32 0.29 1.58
N ALA A 141 17.80 1.22 2.42
CA ALA A 141 18.64 0.91 3.57
C ALA A 141 17.86 0.14 4.65
N GLU A 142 16.62 0.55 4.94
CA GLU A 142 15.76 -0.09 5.93
C GLU A 142 15.17 -1.41 5.44
N LEU A 143 14.92 -1.56 4.13
CA LEU A 143 14.42 -2.81 3.54
C LEU A 143 15.49 -3.92 3.50
N ARG A 144 16.77 -3.54 3.33
CA ARG A 144 17.87 -4.49 3.06
C ARG A 144 18.08 -5.56 4.15
N PRO A 145 17.99 -5.28 5.46
CA PRO A 145 18.08 -6.29 6.50
C PRO A 145 17.04 -7.40 6.33
N PHE A 146 15.79 -7.03 6.02
CA PHE A 146 14.72 -8.01 5.79
C PHE A 146 15.01 -8.87 4.58
N LEU A 147 15.41 -8.27 3.45
CA LEU A 147 15.76 -9.02 2.24
C LEU A 147 16.94 -9.98 2.45
N ARG A 148 17.94 -9.61 3.26
CA ARG A 148 19.08 -10.48 3.59
C ARG A 148 18.65 -11.68 4.43
N ALA A 149 17.83 -11.45 5.46
CA ALA A 149 17.31 -12.50 6.31
C ALA A 149 16.52 -13.56 5.54
N LEU A 150 15.91 -13.20 4.40
CA LEU A 150 15.20 -14.12 3.51
C LEU A 150 16.10 -15.00 2.62
N VAL A 151 17.37 -14.64 2.45
CA VAL A 151 18.35 -15.42 1.66
C VAL A 151 19.19 -16.33 2.55
N GLU A 152 19.32 -15.96 3.82
CA GLU A 152 20.12 -16.68 4.82
C GLU A 152 19.33 -17.78 5.56
N SER A 153 18.01 -17.86 5.35
CA SER A 153 17.09 -18.87 5.91
C SER A 153 16.91 -20.11 5.04
#